data_AF-A0A7Y1ZDK2-F1
#
_entry.id   AF-A0A7Y1ZDK2-F1
#
_cell.length_a   1.000
_cell.length_b   1.000
_cell.length_c   1.000
_cell.angle_alpha   90.00
_cell.angle_beta   90.00
_cell.angle_gamma   90.00
#
_symmetry.space_group_name_H-M   'P 1'
#
loop_
_entity.id
_entity.type
_entity.pdbx_description
1 polymer ?
#
loop_
_entity_poly.entity_id
_entity_poly.type
_entity_poly.pdbx_seq_one_letter_code
_entity_poly.pdbx_strand_id
1 'polypeptide(L)'
;MKSLILTFAICLTAVINAQEAPTPQIGVRVALGETVEIGDVSVKFTEVLEDSRCPEGVTCVWAGRVRVLVDISEEGKATIQKEVIIGQTRANESSEKKFFIREGNFIEAFAVTPYPRFDVKTEGYHLLIREGVLD
;
A
#
# COMPACT_ATOMS: atom_id res chain seq x y z
N MET A 1 -9.80 -61.98 31.24
CA MET A 1 -10.20 -60.67 31.80
C MET A 1 -9.28 -59.60 31.25
N LYS A 2 -9.88 -58.59 30.59
CA LYS A 2 -9.35 -57.25 30.30
C LYS A 2 -8.27 -57.15 29.21
N SER A 3 -8.76 -57.23 27.97
CA SER A 3 -8.15 -56.60 26.79
C SER A 3 -8.09 -55.08 27.03
N LEU A 4 -6.89 -54.50 26.99
CA LEU A 4 -6.68 -53.06 27.09
C LEU A 4 -6.36 -52.53 25.69
N ILE A 5 -7.42 -52.14 24.97
CA ILE A 5 -7.35 -51.54 23.64
C ILE A 5 -6.83 -50.11 23.80
N LEU A 6 -5.59 -49.86 23.33
CA LEU A 6 -5.05 -48.52 23.12
C LEU A 6 -5.56 -47.99 21.77
N THR A 7 -6.71 -47.32 21.77
CA THR A 7 -7.15 -46.50 20.63
C THR A 7 -6.50 -45.13 20.72
N PHE A 8 -5.38 -44.97 20.01
CA PHE A 8 -4.78 -43.66 19.70
C PHE A 8 -5.61 -43.02 18.57
N ALA A 9 -6.63 -42.26 18.94
CA ALA A 9 -7.41 -41.45 17.99
C ALA A 9 -6.58 -40.22 17.60
N ILE A 10 -5.77 -40.36 16.54
CA ILE A 10 -5.12 -39.26 15.85
C ILE A 10 -6.22 -38.46 15.15
N CYS A 11 -6.65 -37.37 15.78
CA CYS A 11 -7.48 -36.36 15.13
C CYS A 11 -6.60 -35.59 14.16
N LEU A 12 -6.64 -36.00 12.89
CA LEU A 12 -5.95 -35.32 11.79
C LEU A 12 -6.72 -34.05 11.42
N THR A 13 -6.61 -33.00 12.24
CA THR A 13 -7.09 -31.67 11.85
C THR A 13 -6.07 -31.04 10.91
N ALA A 14 -6.21 -31.30 9.61
CA ALA A 14 -5.58 -30.49 8.59
C ALA A 14 -6.26 -29.11 8.62
N VAL A 15 -5.66 -28.15 9.31
CA VAL A 15 -5.98 -26.73 9.13
C VAL A 15 -5.49 -26.34 7.74
N ILE A 16 -6.38 -26.43 6.76
CA ILE A 16 -6.18 -25.86 5.43
C ILE A 16 -6.18 -24.35 5.64
N ASN A 17 -5.00 -23.75 5.65
CA ASN A 17 -4.85 -22.30 5.66
C ASN A 17 -5.20 -21.82 4.24
N ALA A 18 -6.47 -21.49 4.01
CA ALA A 18 -6.90 -20.83 2.80
C ALA A 18 -6.27 -19.43 2.81
N GLN A 19 -5.10 -19.30 2.19
CA GLN A 19 -4.48 -18.00 1.99
C GLN A 19 -5.35 -17.25 0.98
N GLU A 20 -6.22 -16.36 1.49
CA GLU A 20 -7.00 -15.45 0.66
C GLU A 20 -6.03 -14.69 -0.24
N ALA A 21 -6.07 -14.99 -1.54
CA ALA A 21 -5.33 -14.21 -2.51
C ALA A 21 -5.92 -12.78 -2.48
N PRO A 22 -5.09 -11.73 -2.32
CA PRO A 22 -5.60 -10.36 -2.35
C PRO A 22 -6.34 -10.16 -3.67
N THR A 23 -7.58 -9.70 -3.58
CA THR A 23 -8.40 -9.37 -4.75
C THR A 23 -7.63 -8.40 -5.64
N PRO A 24 -7.64 -8.58 -6.98
CA PRO A 24 -6.96 -7.66 -7.88
C PRO A 24 -7.61 -6.28 -7.77
N GLN A 25 -6.96 -5.40 -7.02
CA GLN A 25 -7.37 -4.00 -6.93
C GLN A 25 -7.00 -3.35 -8.26
N ILE A 26 -7.99 -2.85 -9.00
CA ILE A 26 -7.77 -2.07 -10.21
C ILE A 26 -7.16 -0.74 -9.76
N GLY A 27 -5.83 -0.68 -9.76
CA GLY A 27 -5.07 0.52 -9.41
C GLY A 27 -4.58 1.23 -10.67
N VAL A 28 -4.60 2.57 -10.64
CA VAL A 28 -3.95 3.42 -11.63
C VAL A 28 -2.48 3.57 -11.25
N ARG A 29 -1.59 3.49 -12.25
CA ARG A 29 -0.15 3.64 -12.07
C ARG A 29 0.30 5.01 -12.56
N VAL A 30 0.80 5.84 -11.64
CA VAL A 30 1.26 7.21 -11.92
C VAL A 30 2.78 7.24 -11.83
N ALA A 31 3.48 7.54 -12.92
CA ALA A 31 4.94 7.68 -12.88
C ALA A 31 5.36 8.94 -12.13
N LEU A 32 6.54 8.92 -11.52
CA LEU A 32 7.09 10.09 -10.82
C LEU A 32 7.24 11.27 -11.79
N GLY A 33 6.69 12.41 -11.42
CA GLY A 33 6.62 13.63 -12.22
C GLY A 33 5.38 13.74 -13.11
N GLU A 34 4.65 12.64 -13.32
CA GLU A 34 3.48 12.59 -14.20
C GLU A 34 2.17 12.85 -13.44
N THR A 35 1.15 13.23 -14.21
CA THR A 35 -0.21 13.49 -13.75
C THR A 35 -1.18 12.49 -14.38
N VAL A 36 -2.17 12.06 -13.62
CA VAL A 36 -3.33 11.32 -14.13
C VAL A 36 -4.61 12.05 -13.76
N GLU A 37 -5.62 11.93 -14.63
CA GLU A 37 -6.96 12.44 -14.38
C GLU A 37 -7.85 11.32 -13.84
N ILE A 38 -8.53 11.61 -12.74
CA ILE A 38 -9.49 10.73 -12.09
C ILE A 38 -10.79 11.52 -11.97
N GLY A 39 -11.69 11.33 -12.94
CA GLY A 39 -12.86 12.18 -13.10
C GLY A 39 -12.44 13.62 -13.43
N ASP A 40 -12.76 14.54 -12.52
CA ASP A 40 -12.44 15.97 -12.53
C ASP A 40 -11.28 16.33 -11.57
N VAL A 41 -10.59 15.33 -11.03
CA VAL A 41 -9.46 15.48 -10.11
C VAL A 41 -8.17 15.07 -10.82
N SER A 42 -7.22 16.00 -10.91
CA SER A 42 -5.87 15.72 -11.39
C SER A 42 -4.98 15.33 -10.21
N VAL A 43 -4.32 14.18 -10.31
CA VAL A 43 -3.38 13.69 -9.30
C VAL A 43 -2.00 13.58 -9.92
N LYS A 44 -1.04 14.34 -9.37
CA LYS A 44 0.37 14.29 -9.76
C LYS A 44 1.21 13.61 -8.70
N PHE A 45 2.02 12.64 -9.11
CA PHE A 45 3.02 12.06 -8.22
C PHE A 45 4.29 12.92 -8.25
N THR A 46 4.43 13.84 -7.31
CA THR A 46 5.42 14.92 -7.38
C THR A 46 6.81 14.47 -6.95
N GLU A 47 6.93 13.80 -5.79
CA GLU A 47 8.24 13.51 -5.19
C GLU A 47 8.21 12.24 -4.33
N VAL A 48 9.34 11.53 -4.29
CA VAL A 48 9.63 10.53 -3.24
C VAL A 48 10.47 11.21 -2.17
N LEU A 49 9.84 11.57 -1.06
CA LEU A 49 10.47 12.28 0.06
C LEU A 49 11.39 11.35 0.88
N GLU A 50 11.03 10.08 0.98
CA GLU A 50 11.78 9.06 1.69
C GLU A 50 11.46 7.70 1.08
N ASP A 51 12.47 6.88 0.81
CA ASP A 51 12.29 5.44 0.59
C ASP A 51 13.27 4.66 1.47
N SER A 52 12.75 4.19 2.60
CA SER A 52 13.47 3.38 3.60
C SER A 52 12.87 1.98 3.72
N ARG A 53 12.07 1.54 2.73
CA ARG A 53 11.45 0.21 2.70
C ARG A 53 12.53 -0.86 2.79
N CYS A 54 12.31 -1.87 3.63
CA CYS A 54 13.24 -2.98 3.79
C CYS A 54 13.37 -3.75 2.46
N PRO A 55 14.56 -3.80 1.82
CA PRO A 55 14.70 -4.42 0.51
C PRO A 55 14.37 -5.92 0.51
N GLU A 56 13.92 -6.42 -0.64
CA GLU A 56 13.70 -7.86 -0.84
C GLU A 56 14.98 -8.66 -0.53
N GLY A 57 14.80 -9.79 0.17
CA GLY A 57 15.90 -10.69 0.54
C GLY A 57 16.71 -10.25 1.76
N VAL A 58 16.33 -9.16 2.43
CA VAL A 58 17.00 -8.64 3.63
C VAL A 58 16.13 -8.85 4.87
N THR A 59 16.75 -9.18 5.99
CA THR A 59 16.07 -9.17 7.30
C THR A 59 16.30 -7.81 7.96
N CYS A 60 15.24 -7.00 8.07
CA CYS A 60 15.32 -5.71 8.75
C CYS A 60 14.71 -5.78 10.15
N VAL A 61 15.31 -5.06 11.10
CA VAL A 61 14.75 -4.85 12.44
C VAL A 61 13.51 -3.95 12.38
N TRP A 62 13.46 -3.04 11.39
CA TRP A 62 12.35 -2.15 11.10
C TRP A 62 11.93 -2.35 9.64
N ALA A 63 10.64 -2.54 9.37
CA ALA A 63 10.13 -2.91 8.04
C ALA A 63 10.27 -1.79 7.01
N GLY A 64 10.49 -0.55 7.46
CA GLY A 64 10.67 0.58 6.56
C GLY A 64 9.37 1.26 6.16
N ARG A 65 9.50 2.27 5.31
CA ARG A 65 8.37 2.99 4.70
C ARG A 65 8.81 3.72 3.44
N VAL A 66 7.82 4.18 2.69
CA VAL A 66 8.01 5.19 1.65
C VAL A 66 7.09 6.36 1.96
N ARG A 67 7.61 7.59 1.82
CA ARG A 67 6.87 8.84 1.93
C ARG A 67 6.90 9.52 0.58
N VAL A 68 5.72 9.85 0.08
CA VAL A 68 5.55 10.50 -1.22
C VAL A 68 4.79 11.80 -1.07
N LEU A 69 5.07 12.73 -1.97
CA LEU A 69 4.31 13.95 -2.13
C LEU A 69 3.43 13.82 -3.37
N VAL A 70 2.14 14.12 -3.22
CA VAL A 70 1.19 14.22 -4.32
C VAL A 70 0.58 15.61 -4.37
N ASP A 71 0.48 16.15 -5.58
CA ASP A 71 -0.30 17.36 -5.83
C ASP A 71 -1.68 16.95 -6.34
N ILE A 72 -2.71 17.60 -5.81
CA ILE A 72 -4.11 17.34 -6.15
C ILE A 72 -4.70 18.65 -6.64
N SER A 73 -5.25 18.64 -7.85
CA SER A 73 -5.87 19.80 -8.47
C SER A 73 -7.30 19.46 -8.88
N GLU A 74 -8.20 20.43 -8.70
CA GLU A 74 -9.58 20.37 -9.16
C GLU A 74 -9.86 21.67 -9.93
N GLU A 75 -10.73 21.62 -10.94
CA GLU A 75 -11.07 22.80 -11.73
C GLU A 75 -11.60 23.94 -10.83
N GLY A 76 -11.00 25.13 -10.98
CA GLY A 76 -11.39 26.32 -10.21
C GLY A 76 -10.95 26.33 -8.74
N LYS A 77 -10.17 25.34 -8.27
CA LYS A 77 -9.62 25.30 -6.91
C LYS A 77 -8.10 25.43 -6.91
N ALA A 78 -7.56 25.86 -5.78
CA ALA A 78 -6.11 25.86 -5.57
C ALA A 78 -5.60 24.42 -5.44
N THR A 79 -4.46 24.15 -6.08
CA THR A 79 -3.74 22.88 -5.92
C THR A 79 -3.34 22.68 -4.46
N ILE A 80 -3.62 21.49 -3.93
CA ILE A 80 -3.20 21.09 -2.57
C ILE A 80 -2.11 20.03 -2.65
N GLN A 81 -1.15 20.10 -1.74
CA GLN A 81 -0.13 19.06 -1.60
C GLN A 81 -0.47 18.16 -0.42
N LYS A 82 -0.30 16.85 -0.61
CA LYS A 82 -0.48 15.84 0.42
C LYS A 82 0.72 14.93 0.48
N GLU A 83 1.20 14.72 1.70
CA GLU A 83 2.15 13.67 1.97
C GLU A 83 1.39 12.37 2.27
N VAL A 84 1.82 11.27 1.67
CA VAL A 84 1.27 9.93 1.94
C VAL A 84 2.39 9.00 2.39
N ILE A 85 2.14 8.27 3.47
CA ILE A 85 3.09 7.31 4.05
C ILE A 85 2.56 5.89 3.82
N ILE A 86 3.36 5.07 3.16
CA ILE A 86 3.08 3.64 2.98
C ILE A 86 4.15 2.85 3.74
N GLY A 87 3.74 2.17 4.81
CA GLY A 87 4.61 1.43 5.72
C GLY A 87 4.46 1.91 7.15
N GLN A 88 5.55 1.86 7.92
CA GLN A 88 5.53 2.24 9.33
C GLN A 88 5.50 3.77 9.52
N THR A 89 4.71 4.24 10.49
CA THR A 89 4.64 5.65 10.90
C THR A 89 5.39 5.89 12.21
N ARG A 90 5.71 7.16 12.48
CA ARG A 90 6.29 7.67 13.72
C ARG A 90 5.23 8.43 14.53
N ALA A 91 5.59 8.80 15.75
CA ALA A 91 4.75 9.68 16.56
C ALA A 91 4.42 10.97 15.79
N ASN A 92 3.15 11.36 15.80
CA ASN A 92 2.60 12.53 15.11
C ASN A 92 2.53 12.44 13.57
N GLU A 93 2.76 11.26 12.98
CA GLU A 93 2.49 11.03 11.56
C GLU A 93 1.15 10.29 11.37
N SER A 94 0.46 10.60 10.28
CA SER A 94 -0.78 9.93 9.91
C SER A 94 -0.49 8.64 9.15
N SER A 95 -1.23 7.58 9.47
CA SER A 95 -1.27 6.34 8.66
C SER A 95 -2.36 6.37 7.58
N GLU A 96 -3.07 7.50 7.43
CA GLU A 96 -4.08 7.67 6.39
C GLU A 96 -3.42 7.67 5.01
N LYS A 97 -3.97 6.86 4.12
CA LYS A 97 -3.52 6.68 2.74
C LYS A 97 -4.43 7.38 1.75
N LYS A 98 -5.67 7.67 2.16
CA LYS A 98 -6.62 8.51 1.43
C LYS A 98 -6.13 9.94 1.46
N PHE A 99 -5.68 10.44 0.32
CA PHE A 99 -5.18 11.80 0.19
C PHE A 99 -6.22 12.77 -0.37
N PHE A 100 -7.31 12.23 -0.93
CA PHE A 100 -8.45 12.98 -1.42
C PHE A 100 -9.75 12.32 -0.99
N ILE A 101 -10.70 13.12 -0.49
CA ILE A 101 -12.06 12.68 -0.15
C ILE A 101 -13.04 13.77 -0.58
N ARG A 102 -14.08 13.39 -1.33
CA ARG A 102 -15.15 14.30 -1.74
C ARG A 102 -16.45 13.53 -1.93
N GLU A 103 -17.51 14.01 -1.25
CA GLU A 103 -18.87 13.46 -1.36
C GLU A 103 -18.93 11.93 -1.13
N GLY A 104 -18.15 11.42 -0.17
CA GLY A 104 -18.08 9.99 0.12
C GLY A 104 -17.17 9.19 -0.81
N ASN A 105 -16.66 9.75 -1.91
CA ASN A 105 -15.63 9.13 -2.73
C ASN A 105 -14.24 9.48 -2.20
N PHE A 106 -13.27 8.59 -2.40
CA PHE A 106 -11.89 8.83 -2.02
C PHE A 106 -10.91 8.36 -3.10
N ILE A 107 -9.72 8.96 -3.08
CA ILE A 107 -8.54 8.45 -3.77
C ILE A 107 -7.48 8.16 -2.70
N GLU A 108 -6.91 6.96 -2.75
CA GLU A 108 -5.84 6.55 -1.85
C GLU A 108 -4.63 6.01 -2.61
N ALA A 109 -3.45 6.19 -2.02
CA ALA A 109 -2.24 5.55 -2.49
C ALA A 109 -1.96 4.28 -1.67
N PHE A 110 -1.95 3.13 -2.32
CA PHE A 110 -1.80 1.84 -1.63
C PHE A 110 -0.41 1.23 -1.77
N ALA A 111 0.35 1.60 -2.80
CA ALA A 111 1.71 1.09 -3.03
C ALA A 111 2.59 2.05 -3.85
N VAL A 112 3.90 1.85 -3.78
CA VAL A 112 4.90 2.48 -4.65
C VAL A 112 5.73 1.37 -5.30
N THR A 113 5.98 1.47 -6.60
CA THR A 113 6.79 0.51 -7.35
C THR A 113 7.96 1.21 -8.04
N PRO A 114 9.09 0.54 -8.28
CA PRO A 114 9.41 -0.81 -7.82
C PRO A 114 9.60 -0.86 -6.29
N TYR A 115 9.48 -2.07 -5.72
CA TYR A 115 9.91 -2.32 -4.35
C TYR A 115 11.46 -2.49 -4.35
N PRO A 116 12.19 -1.98 -3.35
CA PRO A 116 13.64 -2.00 -3.37
C PRO A 116 14.21 -3.42 -3.29
N ARG A 117 15.35 -3.63 -3.94
CA ARG A 117 16.13 -4.89 -3.88
C ARG A 117 17.53 -4.61 -3.37
N PHE A 118 18.09 -5.53 -2.59
CA PHE A 118 19.46 -5.44 -2.10
C PHE A 118 20.42 -5.41 -3.30
N ASP A 119 21.21 -4.34 -3.43
CA ASP A 119 22.17 -4.10 -4.52
C ASP A 119 21.62 -3.65 -5.89
N VAL A 120 20.36 -3.18 -5.94
CA VAL A 120 19.82 -2.53 -7.14
C VAL A 120 19.32 -1.15 -6.78
N LYS A 121 19.81 -0.12 -7.48
CA LYS A 121 19.31 1.24 -7.33
C LYS A 121 17.83 1.29 -7.70
N THR A 122 17.00 1.77 -6.78
CA THR A 122 15.57 1.97 -7.01
C THR A 122 15.36 3.26 -7.81
N GLU A 123 14.85 3.12 -9.04
CA GLU A 123 14.50 4.23 -9.93
C GLU A 123 13.21 3.91 -10.69
N GLY A 124 12.70 4.88 -11.46
CA GLY A 124 11.47 4.69 -12.23
C GLY A 124 10.26 4.49 -11.32
N TYR A 125 10.16 5.31 -10.27
CA TYR A 125 9.08 5.21 -9.30
C TYR A 125 7.72 5.42 -9.95
N HIS A 126 6.76 4.61 -9.53
CA HIS A 126 5.35 4.79 -9.82
C HIS A 126 4.55 4.66 -8.52
N LEU A 127 3.62 5.59 -8.33
CA LEU A 127 2.61 5.51 -7.30
C LEU A 127 1.42 4.71 -7.82
N LEU A 128 0.95 3.75 -7.02
CA LEU A 128 -0.27 3.02 -7.29
C LEU A 128 -1.40 3.61 -6.46
N ILE A 129 -2.41 4.14 -7.14
CA ILE A 129 -3.57 4.77 -6.52
C ILE A 129 -4.85 4.07 -6.95
N ARG A 130 -5.90 4.19 -6.15
CA ARG A 130 -7.23 3.68 -6.48
C ARG A 130 -8.33 4.59 -5.96
N GLU A 131 -9.47 4.52 -6.63
CA GLU A 131 -10.72 5.13 -6.18
C GLU A 131 -11.51 4.16 -5.30
N GLY A 132 -12.34 4.73 -4.42
CA GLY A 132 -13.31 3.97 -3.64
C GLY A 132 -14.40 4.86 -3.07
N VAL A 133 -15.36 4.23 -2.40
CA VAL A 133 -16.47 4.89 -1.71
C VAL A 133 -16.35 4.57 -0.22
N LEU A 134 -16.56 5.57 0.64
CA LEU A 134 -16.63 5.40 2.08
C LEU A 134 -17.91 4.64 2.43
N ASP A 135 -17.77 3.60 3.26
CA ASP A 135 -18.88 2.80 3.79
C ASP A 135 -19.72 3.58 4.82
#